data_AF-A0A672HE29-F1
#
_entry.id   AF-A0A672HE29-F1
#
_cell.length_a   1.000
_cell.length_b   1.000
_cell.length_c   1.000
_cell.angle_alpha   90.00
_cell.angle_beta   90.00
_cell.angle_gamma   90.00
#
_symmetry.space_group_name_H-M   'P 1'
#
loop_
_entity.id
_entity.type
_entity.pdbx_description
1 polymer ?
#
loop_
_entity_poly.entity_id
_entity_poly.type
_entity_poly.pdbx_seq_one_letter_code
_entity_poly.pdbx_strand_id
1 'polypeptide(L)'
;RAGGVPGREEVRFQGVRLYLVERKMGRSRRSFLTQLARSKGFMVEDVLSDAVTHVVSEDCQASSLWTWLRGRDVKNLPAMHVLGISWFTDSMKEGKPVAVETRHLIEEILQSGHSFEVEKTLSDEKYQTLKLFTSVFGVGPKTAEKWYRGGLRSFSDVLAAPGIHLNRMQQSGFLHYGDISRAVSKAEARALGNIIDEAVRAVTPDAVLALTGGFRRYRPCLLLSAAIPEMK
;
A
#
# COMPACT_ATOMS: atom_id res chain seq x y z
N ARG A 1 60.66 -8.67 -22.51
CA ARG A 1 59.88 -7.60 -21.82
C ARG A 1 59.02 -6.90 -22.86
N ALA A 2 57.71 -7.10 -22.81
CA ALA A 2 56.66 -6.16 -23.21
C ALA A 2 55.33 -6.82 -22.81
N GLY A 3 54.98 -6.72 -21.53
CA GLY A 3 53.68 -7.13 -21.04
C GLY A 3 52.65 -6.09 -21.49
N GLY A 4 51.64 -6.54 -22.24
CA GLY A 4 50.51 -5.71 -22.63
C GLY A 4 49.79 -5.17 -21.41
N VAL A 5 49.55 -3.86 -21.40
CA VAL A 5 48.74 -3.16 -20.40
C VAL A 5 47.30 -3.71 -20.47
N PRO A 6 46.65 -4.10 -19.36
CA PRO A 6 45.24 -4.49 -19.39
C PRO A 6 44.41 -3.28 -19.80
N GLY A 7 43.64 -3.42 -20.88
CA GLY A 7 42.76 -2.38 -21.39
C GLY A 7 41.82 -1.86 -20.30
N ARG A 8 41.70 -0.53 -20.21
CA ARG A 8 40.65 0.11 -19.42
C ARG A 8 39.31 -0.36 -19.96
N GLU A 9 38.53 -1.09 -19.18
CA GLU A 9 37.16 -1.47 -19.53
C GLU A 9 36.34 -0.19 -19.74
N GLU A 10 36.02 0.13 -20.99
CA GLU A 10 35.17 1.28 -21.32
C GLU A 10 33.76 1.05 -20.81
N VAL A 11 33.30 1.93 -19.92
CA VAL A 11 31.92 1.92 -19.45
C VAL A 11 31.01 2.39 -20.58
N ARG A 12 30.18 1.48 -21.08
CA ARG A 12 29.32 1.69 -22.25
C ARG A 12 27.90 2.16 -21.88
N PHE A 13 27.39 1.75 -20.72
CA PHE A 13 26.00 1.96 -20.34
C PHE A 13 25.86 2.94 -19.16
N GLN A 14 26.04 4.24 -19.42
CA GLN A 14 26.02 5.28 -18.38
C GLN A 14 24.66 5.45 -17.68
N GLY A 15 23.57 5.06 -18.33
CA GLY A 15 22.21 5.10 -17.76
C GLY A 15 21.89 3.93 -16.81
N VAL A 16 22.80 2.96 -16.67
CA VAL A 16 22.59 1.77 -15.83
C VAL A 16 23.77 1.59 -14.89
N ARG A 17 23.53 1.93 -13.62
CA ARG A 17 24.43 1.68 -12.49
C ARG A 17 23.88 0.53 -11.65
N LEU A 18 24.60 -0.59 -11.68
CA LEU A 18 24.25 -1.82 -11.00
C LEU A 18 24.80 -1.84 -9.58
N TYR A 19 24.02 -2.35 -8.65
CA TYR A 19 24.50 -2.84 -7.36
C TYR A 19 24.09 -4.30 -7.19
N LEU A 20 25.06 -5.17 -6.97
CA LEU A 20 24.82 -6.60 -6.74
C LEU A 20 24.73 -6.88 -5.23
N VAL A 21 23.59 -7.39 -4.77
CA VAL A 21 23.33 -7.70 -3.37
C VAL A 21 24.07 -8.98 -2.98
N GLU A 22 25.01 -8.88 -2.03
CA GLU A 22 25.84 -10.01 -1.59
C GLU A 22 25.11 -11.03 -0.69
N ARG A 23 23.98 -10.64 -0.09
CA ARG A 23 23.27 -11.46 0.89
C ARG A 23 22.88 -12.82 0.27
N LYS A 24 23.34 -13.92 0.87
CA LYS A 24 23.19 -15.31 0.41
C LYS A 24 23.82 -15.67 -0.96
N MET A 25 24.27 -14.69 -1.75
CA MET A 25 25.08 -14.89 -2.96
C MET A 25 26.53 -15.29 -2.61
N GLY A 26 27.13 -14.64 -1.60
CA GLY A 26 28.52 -14.86 -1.19
C GLY A 26 29.55 -14.08 -2.02
N ARG A 27 30.68 -13.69 -1.37
CA ARG A 27 31.72 -12.80 -1.97
C ARG A 27 32.26 -13.29 -3.31
N SER A 28 32.53 -14.58 -3.44
CA SER A 28 33.11 -15.15 -4.67
C SER A 28 32.17 -15.00 -5.85
N ARG A 29 30.87 -15.31 -5.65
CA ARG A 29 29.86 -15.19 -6.71
C ARG A 29 29.58 -13.74 -7.07
N ARG A 30 29.50 -12.85 -6.07
CA ARG A 30 29.41 -11.40 -6.30
C ARG A 30 30.59 -10.90 -7.14
N SER A 31 31.83 -11.27 -6.78
CA SER A 31 33.02 -10.88 -7.52
C SER A 31 32.98 -11.34 -8.97
N PHE A 32 32.61 -12.61 -9.21
CA PHE A 32 32.45 -13.15 -10.56
C PHE A 32 31.40 -12.39 -11.38
N LEU A 33 30.22 -12.13 -10.82
CA LEU A 33 29.15 -11.40 -11.52
C LEU A 33 29.54 -9.94 -11.78
N THR A 34 30.23 -9.29 -10.83
CA THR A 34 30.79 -7.94 -11.03
C THR A 34 31.77 -7.91 -12.19
N GLN A 35 32.72 -8.85 -12.24
CA GLN A 35 33.69 -8.95 -13.35
C GLN A 35 33.00 -9.23 -14.68
N LEU A 36 32.02 -10.14 -14.70
CA LEU A 36 31.23 -10.45 -15.89
C LEU A 36 30.53 -9.20 -16.43
N ALA A 37 29.84 -8.44 -15.57
CA ALA A 37 29.13 -7.22 -15.97
C ALA A 37 30.09 -6.12 -16.44
N ARG A 38 31.20 -5.89 -15.73
CA ARG A 38 32.21 -4.89 -16.13
C ARG A 38 32.87 -5.23 -17.47
N SER A 39 33.16 -6.52 -17.72
CA SER A 39 33.68 -7.00 -19.02
C SER A 39 32.70 -6.78 -20.18
N LYS A 40 31.40 -6.65 -19.88
CA LYS A 40 30.33 -6.33 -20.84
C LYS A 40 30.06 -4.83 -20.94
N GLY A 41 30.78 -3.98 -20.21
CA GLY A 41 30.67 -2.52 -20.26
C GLY A 41 29.61 -1.92 -19.32
N PHE A 42 29.11 -2.69 -18.34
CA PHE A 42 28.19 -2.19 -17.31
C PHE A 42 28.96 -1.49 -16.19
N MET A 43 28.36 -0.45 -15.63
CA MET A 43 28.85 0.17 -14.41
C MET A 43 28.32 -0.60 -13.19
N VAL A 44 29.22 -1.13 -12.37
CA VAL A 44 28.88 -1.85 -11.14
C VAL A 44 29.47 -1.13 -9.93
N GLU A 45 28.60 -0.65 -9.07
CA GLU A 45 28.92 0.03 -7.80
C GLU A 45 29.20 -1.01 -6.71
N ASP A 46 30.28 -0.80 -5.96
CA ASP A 46 30.65 -1.68 -4.85
C ASP A 46 29.86 -1.36 -3.56
N VAL A 47 29.29 -0.14 -3.50
CA VAL A 47 28.50 0.37 -2.37
C VAL A 47 27.15 0.85 -2.87
N LEU A 48 26.08 0.49 -2.15
CA LEU A 48 24.74 1.01 -2.45
C LEU A 48 24.69 2.50 -2.12
N SER A 49 24.29 3.31 -3.10
CA SER A 49 24.21 4.77 -2.99
C SER A 49 23.03 5.30 -3.83
N ASP A 50 22.69 6.59 -3.67
CA ASP A 50 21.62 7.24 -4.44
C ASP A 50 21.86 7.29 -5.97
N ALA A 51 23.10 7.05 -6.42
CA ALA A 51 23.43 6.97 -7.84
C ALA A 51 23.02 5.62 -8.47
N VAL A 52 22.79 4.58 -7.66
CA VAL A 52 22.40 3.26 -8.14
C VAL A 52 21.02 3.35 -8.81
N THR A 53 20.88 2.67 -9.94
CA THR A 53 19.62 2.65 -10.70
C THR A 53 18.97 1.26 -10.67
N HIS A 54 19.80 0.21 -10.55
CA HIS A 54 19.36 -1.18 -10.60
C HIS A 54 20.04 -1.94 -9.46
N VAL A 55 19.23 -2.48 -8.55
CA VAL A 55 19.66 -3.36 -7.47
C VAL A 55 19.33 -4.78 -7.89
N VAL A 56 20.34 -5.64 -8.06
CA VAL A 56 20.14 -7.04 -8.44
C VAL A 56 20.41 -7.94 -7.25
N SER A 57 19.42 -8.78 -6.92
CA SER A 57 19.51 -9.80 -5.88
C SER A 57 19.33 -11.19 -6.48
N GLU A 58 20.10 -12.16 -5.99
CA GLU A 58 19.88 -13.57 -6.29
C GLU A 58 18.87 -14.22 -5.35
N ASP A 59 18.74 -13.68 -4.13
CA ASP A 59 17.68 -14.08 -3.20
C ASP A 59 16.38 -13.36 -3.59
N CYS A 60 15.38 -14.16 -3.95
CA CYS A 60 14.02 -13.72 -4.26
C CYS A 60 13.13 -13.62 -3.01
N GLN A 61 13.65 -13.72 -1.78
CA GLN A 61 12.86 -13.37 -0.59
C GLN A 61 12.67 -11.86 -0.50
N ALA A 62 11.66 -11.35 -1.20
CA ALA A 62 11.28 -9.93 -1.21
C ALA A 62 11.26 -9.31 0.20
N SER A 63 10.62 -9.95 1.17
CA SER A 63 10.44 -9.38 2.52
C SER A 63 11.77 -9.06 3.21
N SER A 64 12.73 -9.99 3.19
CA SER A 64 14.06 -9.80 3.81
C SER A 64 14.88 -8.75 3.05
N LEU A 65 14.80 -8.77 1.71
CA LEU A 65 15.51 -7.81 0.85
C LEU A 65 14.98 -6.38 1.05
N TRP A 66 13.67 -6.18 0.99
CA TRP A 66 13.04 -4.87 1.15
C TRP A 66 13.20 -4.30 2.55
N THR A 67 13.16 -5.14 3.59
CA THR A 67 13.47 -4.72 4.97
C THR A 67 14.90 -4.22 5.06
N TRP A 68 15.85 -4.92 4.45
CA TRP A 68 17.25 -4.53 4.45
C TRP A 68 17.50 -3.25 3.64
N LEU A 69 16.89 -3.12 2.46
CA LEU A 69 17.00 -1.91 1.62
C LEU A 69 16.45 -0.68 2.33
N ARG A 70 15.29 -0.80 2.99
CA ARG A 70 14.70 0.30 3.79
C ARG A 70 15.54 0.66 5.02
N GLY A 71 16.32 -0.28 5.54
CA GLY A 71 17.31 -0.01 6.59
C GLY A 71 18.57 0.70 6.10
N ARG A 72 18.69 1.03 4.81
CA ARG A 72 19.81 1.80 4.25
C ARG A 72 19.44 3.28 4.14
N ASP A 73 20.43 4.14 4.33
CA ASP A 73 20.29 5.59 4.14
C ASP A 73 20.37 5.96 2.66
N VAL A 74 19.38 5.49 1.89
CA VAL A 74 19.26 5.70 0.44
C VAL A 74 17.92 6.39 0.19
N LYS A 75 17.98 7.63 -0.30
CA LYS A 75 16.82 8.50 -0.52
C LYS A 75 16.11 8.14 -1.81
N ASN A 76 16.84 7.64 -2.81
CA ASN A 76 16.32 7.39 -4.14
C ASN A 76 15.75 5.96 -4.35
N LEU A 77 15.55 5.20 -3.27
CA LEU A 77 15.06 3.81 -3.35
C LEU A 77 13.76 3.65 -4.17
N PRO A 78 12.76 4.56 -4.12
CA PRO A 78 11.54 4.42 -4.92
C PRO A 78 11.75 4.52 -6.43
N ALA A 79 12.85 5.13 -6.89
CA ALA A 79 13.17 5.24 -8.32
C ALA A 79 14.12 4.12 -8.80
N MET A 80 14.59 3.25 -7.90
CA MET A 80 15.47 2.14 -8.25
C MET A 80 14.68 0.92 -8.70
N HIS A 81 15.20 0.23 -9.72
CA HIS A 81 14.68 -1.08 -10.10
C HIS A 81 15.29 -2.17 -9.19
N VAL A 82 14.47 -2.82 -8.37
CA VAL A 82 14.89 -3.98 -7.57
C VAL A 82 14.56 -5.25 -8.33
N LEU A 83 15.59 -5.96 -8.75
CA LEU A 83 15.53 -6.98 -9.79
C LEU A 83 16.10 -8.32 -9.32
N GLY A 84 15.50 -9.39 -9.83
CA GLY A 84 16.02 -10.74 -9.69
C GLY A 84 17.19 -11.01 -10.61
N ILE A 85 17.89 -12.12 -10.35
CA ILE A 85 19.02 -12.57 -11.16
C ILE A 85 18.66 -12.80 -12.64
N SER A 86 17.38 -13.05 -12.95
CA SER A 86 16.86 -13.24 -14.31
C SER A 86 17.15 -12.05 -15.23
N TRP A 87 16.95 -10.82 -14.77
CA TRP A 87 17.27 -9.63 -15.56
C TRP A 87 18.76 -9.50 -15.84
N PHE A 88 19.58 -9.85 -14.85
CA PHE A 88 21.02 -9.83 -14.98
C PHE A 88 21.47 -10.86 -16.01
N THR A 89 20.97 -12.09 -15.94
CA THR A 89 21.31 -13.14 -16.92
C THR A 89 20.91 -12.77 -18.34
N ASP A 90 19.71 -12.21 -18.53
CA ASP A 90 19.24 -11.77 -19.84
C ASP A 90 20.11 -10.62 -20.38
N SER A 91 20.45 -9.64 -19.53
CA SER A 91 21.33 -8.53 -19.91
C SER A 91 22.75 -8.98 -20.28
N MET A 92 23.31 -9.97 -19.57
CA MET A 92 24.64 -10.50 -19.90
C MET A 92 24.63 -11.31 -21.20
N LYS A 93 23.53 -12.04 -21.47
CA LYS A 93 23.33 -12.80 -22.70
C LYS A 93 23.26 -11.88 -23.92
N GLU A 94 22.50 -10.79 -23.82
CA GLU A 94 22.37 -9.78 -24.88
C GLU A 94 23.57 -8.83 -24.97
N GLY A 95 24.45 -8.82 -23.95
CA GLY A 95 25.60 -7.92 -23.88
C GLY A 95 25.22 -6.43 -23.71
N LYS A 96 23.98 -6.14 -23.32
CA LYS A 96 23.42 -4.81 -23.08
C LYS A 96 22.27 -4.89 -22.07
N PRO A 97 21.93 -3.80 -21.35
CA PRO A 97 20.78 -3.80 -20.46
C PRO A 97 19.51 -4.13 -21.24
N VAL A 98 18.79 -5.18 -20.85
CA VAL A 98 17.46 -5.46 -21.40
C VAL A 98 16.41 -4.60 -20.71
N ALA A 99 15.27 -4.40 -21.37
CA ALA A 99 14.14 -3.71 -20.75
C ALA A 99 13.70 -4.43 -19.46
N VAL A 100 13.38 -3.65 -18.43
CA VAL A 100 12.82 -4.20 -17.20
C VAL A 100 11.38 -4.63 -17.47
N GLU A 101 11.05 -5.85 -17.09
CA GLU A 101 9.73 -6.46 -17.27
C GLU A 101 9.25 -7.00 -15.93
N THR A 102 7.96 -7.23 -15.76
CA THR A 102 7.39 -7.69 -14.48
C THR A 102 8.04 -8.97 -13.97
N ARG A 103 8.42 -9.91 -14.86
CA ARG A 103 9.13 -11.16 -14.49
C ARG A 103 10.51 -10.94 -13.86
N HIS A 104 11.07 -9.75 -14.04
CA HIS A 104 12.38 -9.36 -13.52
C HIS A 104 12.29 -8.73 -12.14
N LEU A 105 11.14 -8.16 -11.77
CA LEU A 105 10.99 -7.37 -10.56
C LEU A 105 10.85 -8.28 -9.33
N ILE A 106 11.57 -7.91 -8.27
CA ILE A 106 11.34 -8.46 -6.92
C ILE A 106 10.29 -7.56 -6.26
N GLU A 107 9.03 -7.71 -6.65
CA GLU A 107 7.93 -6.95 -6.06
C GLU A 107 7.49 -7.56 -4.72
N GLU A 108 7.35 -6.71 -3.71
CA GLU A 108 6.93 -7.10 -2.36
C GLU A 108 5.59 -7.85 -2.38
N ILE A 109 4.56 -7.25 -2.99
CA ILE A 109 3.18 -7.77 -2.99
C ILE A 109 3.06 -9.05 -3.83
N LEU A 110 3.71 -9.13 -5.00
CA LEU A 110 3.60 -10.31 -5.86
C LEU A 110 4.23 -11.56 -5.23
N GLN A 111 5.22 -11.39 -4.34
CA GLN A 111 5.95 -12.51 -3.75
C GLN A 111 5.50 -12.86 -2.33
N SER A 112 5.14 -11.88 -1.50
CA SER A 112 4.66 -12.13 -0.14
C SER A 112 3.13 -12.22 -0.04
N GLY A 113 2.39 -11.80 -1.08
CA GLY A 113 0.94 -11.65 -1.04
C GLY A 113 0.44 -10.46 -0.21
N HIS A 114 1.34 -9.72 0.44
CA HIS A 114 1.01 -8.64 1.36
C HIS A 114 1.97 -7.45 1.22
N SER A 115 1.54 -6.27 1.66
CA SER A 115 2.42 -5.09 1.75
C SER A 115 2.75 -4.85 3.21
N PHE A 116 4.03 -4.86 3.57
CA PHE A 116 4.49 -4.61 4.93
C PHE A 116 4.16 -3.18 5.39
N GLU A 117 4.11 -2.20 4.47
CA GLU A 117 3.67 -0.84 4.80
C GLU A 117 2.20 -0.81 5.20
N VAL A 118 1.37 -1.59 4.50
CA VAL A 118 -0.03 -1.79 4.85
C VAL A 118 -0.14 -2.53 6.18
N GLU A 119 0.60 -3.63 6.39
CA GLU A 119 0.59 -4.36 7.66
C GLU A 119 1.03 -3.51 8.84
N LYS A 120 2.09 -2.70 8.66
CA LYS A 120 2.56 -1.75 9.67
C LYS A 120 1.49 -0.70 9.98
N THR A 121 0.83 -0.17 8.96
CA THR A 121 -0.29 0.79 9.15
C THR A 121 -1.47 0.13 9.85
N LEU A 122 -1.81 -1.11 9.48
CA LEU A 122 -2.89 -1.86 10.11
C LEU A 122 -2.57 -2.25 11.56
N SER A 123 -1.28 -2.39 11.90
CA SER A 123 -0.80 -2.69 13.26
C SER A 123 -0.56 -1.44 14.12
N ASP A 124 -0.62 -0.24 13.54
CA ASP A 124 -0.41 1.02 14.25
C ASP A 124 -1.60 1.34 15.18
N GLU A 125 -1.33 1.51 16.49
CA GLU A 125 -2.36 1.73 17.52
C GLU A 125 -3.21 2.98 17.19
N LYS A 126 -2.57 4.04 16.69
CA LYS A 126 -3.25 5.28 16.34
C LYS A 126 -4.22 5.03 15.18
N TYR A 127 -3.77 4.38 14.11
CA TYR A 127 -4.62 4.03 12.98
C TYR A 127 -5.79 3.14 13.42
N GLN A 128 -5.54 2.10 14.20
CA GLN A 128 -6.57 1.19 14.70
C GLN A 128 -7.62 1.93 15.53
N THR A 129 -7.17 2.79 16.45
CA THR A 129 -8.08 3.56 17.31
C THR A 129 -8.90 4.58 16.52
N LEU A 130 -8.26 5.32 15.59
CA LEU A 130 -8.98 6.28 14.76
C LEU A 130 -10.00 5.58 13.85
N LYS A 131 -9.63 4.42 13.27
CA LYS A 131 -10.53 3.60 12.47
C LYS A 131 -11.72 3.07 13.30
N LEU A 132 -11.48 2.66 14.55
CA LEU A 132 -12.52 2.23 15.47
C LEU A 132 -13.46 3.39 15.84
N PHE A 133 -12.93 4.55 16.20
CA PHE A 133 -13.81 5.68 16.57
C PHE A 133 -14.60 6.20 15.38
N THR A 134 -13.98 6.32 14.21
CA THR A 134 -14.66 6.81 13.00
C THR A 134 -15.63 5.83 12.37
N SER A 135 -15.66 4.57 12.81
CA SER A 135 -16.72 3.63 12.40
C SER A 135 -18.06 3.92 13.08
N VAL A 136 -18.08 4.71 14.16
CA VAL A 136 -19.31 5.10 14.85
C VAL A 136 -19.98 6.25 14.08
N PHE A 137 -21.27 6.08 13.77
CA PHE A 137 -22.06 7.14 13.15
C PHE A 137 -22.06 8.42 14.03
N GLY A 138 -21.75 9.57 13.41
CA GLY A 138 -21.62 10.85 14.12
C GLY A 138 -20.22 11.14 14.69
N VAL A 139 -19.24 10.23 14.53
CA VAL A 139 -17.85 10.44 14.94
C VAL A 139 -16.95 10.67 13.71
N GLY A 140 -16.57 11.92 13.49
CA GLY A 140 -15.62 12.29 12.43
C GLY A 140 -14.15 12.25 12.89
N PRO A 141 -13.19 12.40 11.95
CA PRO A 141 -11.75 12.36 12.25
C PRO A 141 -11.31 13.33 13.34
N LYS A 142 -11.87 14.55 13.38
CA LYS A 142 -11.55 15.55 14.42
C LYS A 142 -11.92 15.07 15.83
N THR A 143 -13.10 14.48 15.98
CA THR A 143 -13.58 13.93 17.26
C THR A 143 -12.75 12.72 17.68
N ALA A 144 -12.52 11.80 16.74
CA ALA A 144 -11.68 10.63 16.97
C ALA A 144 -10.26 11.01 17.40
N GLU A 145 -9.66 12.01 16.77
CA GLU A 145 -8.33 12.48 17.15
C GLU A 145 -8.31 13.17 18.52
N LYS A 146 -9.36 13.95 18.86
CA LYS A 146 -9.52 14.52 20.20
C LYS A 146 -9.57 13.42 21.26
N TRP A 147 -10.36 12.37 21.05
CA TRP A 147 -10.45 11.22 21.95
C TRP A 147 -9.13 10.47 22.08
N TYR A 148 -8.45 10.21 20.96
CA TYR A 148 -7.15 9.55 20.96
C TYR A 148 -6.10 10.32 21.77
N ARG A 149 -6.02 11.65 21.58
CA ARG A 149 -5.12 12.54 22.35
C ARG A 149 -5.48 12.57 23.83
N GLY A 150 -6.75 12.37 24.17
CA GLY A 150 -7.22 12.20 25.54
C GLY A 150 -6.91 10.83 26.17
N GLY A 151 -6.21 9.94 25.47
CA GLY A 151 -5.81 8.63 25.98
C GLY A 151 -6.83 7.51 25.75
N LEU A 152 -7.96 7.79 25.11
CA LEU A 152 -8.99 6.78 24.86
C LEU A 152 -8.59 5.85 23.71
N ARG A 153 -8.85 4.55 23.85
CA ARG A 153 -8.53 3.52 22.85
C ARG A 153 -9.72 2.62 22.51
N SER A 154 -10.77 2.62 23.33
CA SER A 154 -11.94 1.75 23.18
C SER A 154 -13.29 2.49 23.29
N PHE A 155 -14.37 1.86 22.83
CA PHE A 155 -15.73 2.37 23.06
C PHE A 155 -16.09 2.44 24.54
N SER A 156 -15.61 1.49 25.34
CA SER A 156 -15.80 1.50 26.79
C SER A 156 -15.18 2.74 27.41
N ASP A 157 -13.98 3.13 26.96
CA ASP A 157 -13.30 4.32 27.47
C ASP A 157 -14.11 5.58 27.18
N VAL A 158 -14.67 5.67 25.97
CA VAL A 158 -15.50 6.81 25.54
C VAL A 158 -16.78 6.90 26.37
N LEU A 159 -17.45 5.77 26.62
CA LEU A 159 -18.72 5.73 27.35
C LEU A 159 -18.54 5.91 28.87
N ALA A 160 -17.39 5.52 29.43
CA ALA A 160 -17.08 5.67 30.84
C ALA A 160 -16.44 7.03 31.19
N ALA A 161 -15.93 7.77 30.20
CA ALA A 161 -15.23 9.03 30.44
C ALA A 161 -16.19 10.14 30.89
N PRO A 162 -16.04 10.69 32.11
CA PRO A 162 -17.00 11.66 32.67
C PRO A 162 -16.99 13.02 31.94
N GLY A 163 -15.91 13.36 31.23
CA GLY A 163 -15.77 14.61 30.47
C GLY A 163 -16.27 14.54 29.02
N ILE A 164 -16.88 13.42 28.60
CA ILE A 164 -17.37 13.25 27.23
C ILE A 164 -18.88 13.35 27.20
N HIS A 165 -19.37 14.34 26.44
CA HIS A 165 -20.78 14.50 26.15
C HIS A 165 -21.03 14.19 24.69
N LEU A 166 -21.64 13.02 24.46
CA LEU A 166 -22.01 12.57 23.11
C LEU A 166 -23.19 13.39 22.61
N ASN A 167 -23.09 13.90 21.38
CA ASN A 167 -24.24 14.52 20.72
C ASN A 167 -25.28 13.45 20.29
N ARG A 168 -26.46 13.89 19.88
CA ARG A 168 -27.55 12.98 19.49
C ARG A 168 -27.14 11.96 18.42
N MET A 169 -26.37 12.38 17.41
CA MET A 169 -25.89 11.48 16.35
C MET A 169 -24.96 10.40 16.91
N GLN A 170 -24.02 10.78 17.77
CA GLN A 170 -23.08 9.86 18.39
C GLN A 170 -23.78 8.89 19.34
N GLN A 171 -24.74 9.37 20.14
CA GLN A 171 -25.56 8.50 20.99
C GLN A 171 -26.28 7.43 20.17
N SER A 172 -26.95 7.81 19.08
CA SER A 172 -27.57 6.85 18.15
C SER A 172 -26.54 5.93 17.48
N GLY A 173 -25.37 6.47 17.13
CA GLY A 173 -24.29 5.71 16.53
C GLY A 173 -23.73 4.62 17.44
N PHE A 174 -23.60 4.88 18.75
CA PHE A 174 -23.21 3.87 19.73
C PHE A 174 -24.35 2.87 20.00
N LEU A 175 -25.58 3.36 20.14
CA LEU A 175 -26.74 2.52 20.45
C LEU A 175 -27.01 1.46 19.35
N HIS A 176 -26.86 1.85 18.08
CA HIS A 176 -27.15 1.00 16.92
C HIS A 176 -25.89 0.58 16.16
N TYR A 177 -24.72 0.62 16.81
CA TYR A 177 -23.43 0.39 16.15
C TYR A 177 -23.39 -0.93 15.38
N GLY A 178 -23.89 -2.02 15.98
CA GLY A 178 -23.90 -3.35 15.37
C GLY A 178 -24.67 -3.40 14.04
N ASP A 179 -25.85 -2.78 14.01
CA ASP A 179 -26.69 -2.77 12.81
C ASP A 179 -26.13 -1.84 11.73
N ILE A 180 -25.66 -0.65 12.11
CA ILE A 180 -25.12 0.35 11.17
C ILE A 180 -23.79 -0.12 10.56
N SER A 181 -22.98 -0.84 11.34
CA SER A 181 -21.70 -1.40 10.89
C SER A 181 -21.85 -2.62 10.01
N ARG A 182 -23.06 -3.19 9.89
CA ARG A 182 -23.33 -4.29 8.96
C ARG A 182 -23.55 -3.72 7.57
N ALA A 183 -22.96 -4.38 6.58
CA ALA A 183 -23.18 -3.98 5.19
C ALA A 183 -24.64 -4.28 4.77
N VAL A 184 -25.28 -3.32 4.12
CA VAL A 184 -26.65 -3.45 3.62
C VAL A 184 -26.65 -4.26 2.34
N SER A 185 -27.47 -5.31 2.31
CA SER A 185 -27.66 -6.16 1.14
C SER A 185 -28.53 -5.49 0.07
N LYS A 186 -28.42 -5.96 -1.18
CA LYS A 186 -29.29 -5.52 -2.28
C LYS A 186 -30.79 -5.77 -1.99
N ALA A 187 -31.12 -6.84 -1.26
CA ALA A 187 -32.49 -7.15 -0.89
C ALA A 187 -33.03 -6.13 0.12
N GLU A 188 -32.27 -5.85 1.18
CA GLU A 188 -32.62 -4.82 2.18
C GLU A 188 -32.74 -3.43 1.54
N ALA A 189 -31.82 -3.06 0.64
CA ALA A 189 -31.88 -1.80 -0.08
C ALA A 189 -33.13 -1.66 -0.96
N ARG A 190 -33.58 -2.76 -1.60
CA ARG A 190 -34.83 -2.78 -2.39
C ARG A 190 -36.06 -2.73 -1.50
N ALA A 191 -36.08 -3.47 -0.40
CA ALA A 191 -37.16 -3.43 0.57
C ALA A 191 -37.36 -2.00 1.11
N LEU A 192 -36.27 -1.33 1.49
CA LEU A 192 -36.30 0.07 1.91
C LEU A 192 -36.77 1.00 0.77
N GLY A 193 -36.30 0.76 -0.46
CA GLY A 193 -36.77 1.50 -1.64
C GLY A 193 -38.27 1.42 -1.84
N ASN A 194 -38.87 0.23 -1.68
CA ASN A 194 -40.32 0.05 -1.83
C ASN A 194 -41.11 0.81 -0.75
N ILE A 195 -40.65 0.78 0.49
CA ILE A 195 -41.27 1.53 1.60
C ILE A 195 -41.24 3.04 1.30
N ILE A 196 -40.12 3.54 0.79
CA ILE A 196 -39.97 4.96 0.43
C ILE A 196 -40.84 5.30 -0.79
N ASP A 197 -40.89 4.44 -1.82
CA ASP A 197 -41.70 4.68 -3.02
C ASP A 197 -43.18 4.80 -2.67
N GLU A 198 -43.68 3.90 -1.83
CA GLU A 198 -45.06 3.94 -1.32
C GLU A 198 -45.35 5.25 -0.58
N ALA A 199 -44.48 5.63 0.36
CA ALA A 199 -44.63 6.86 1.14
C ALA A 199 -44.58 8.12 0.25
N VAL A 200 -43.70 8.15 -0.76
CA VAL A 200 -43.54 9.28 -1.66
C VAL A 200 -44.74 9.41 -2.60
N ARG A 201 -45.24 8.30 -3.16
CA ARG A 201 -46.42 8.30 -4.06
C ARG A 201 -47.70 8.75 -3.36
N ALA A 202 -47.81 8.50 -2.06
CA ALA A 202 -48.94 9.01 -1.27
C ALA A 202 -48.97 10.55 -1.21
N VAL A 203 -47.83 11.22 -1.37
CA VAL A 203 -47.71 12.68 -1.37
C VAL A 203 -47.65 13.25 -2.79
N THR A 204 -46.97 12.56 -3.71
CA THR A 204 -46.78 13.00 -5.10
C THR A 204 -46.80 11.79 -6.03
N PRO A 205 -47.96 11.48 -6.65
CA PRO A 205 -48.15 10.27 -7.45
C PRO A 205 -47.19 10.12 -8.64
N ASP A 206 -46.75 11.24 -9.22
CA ASP A 206 -45.86 11.30 -10.39
C ASP A 206 -44.36 11.26 -10.03
N ALA A 207 -44.03 11.13 -8.74
CA ALA A 207 -42.64 11.07 -8.31
C ALA A 207 -41.95 9.78 -8.80
N VAL A 208 -40.67 9.92 -9.16
CA VAL A 208 -39.83 8.80 -9.58
C VAL A 208 -38.74 8.57 -8.55
N LEU A 209 -38.76 7.41 -7.90
CA LEU A 209 -37.70 7.00 -6.99
C LEU A 209 -36.57 6.27 -7.72
N ALA A 210 -35.33 6.65 -7.42
CA ALA A 210 -34.14 5.95 -7.91
C ALA A 210 -33.12 5.73 -6.79
N LEU A 211 -32.69 4.48 -6.60
CA LEU A 211 -31.57 4.17 -5.72
C LEU A 211 -30.26 4.72 -6.32
N THR A 212 -29.50 5.48 -5.54
CA THR A 212 -28.25 6.12 -5.97
C THR A 212 -27.01 5.47 -5.32
N GLY A 213 -25.87 6.16 -5.29
CA GLY A 213 -24.67 5.68 -4.59
C GLY A 213 -24.09 4.37 -5.12
N GLY A 214 -23.57 3.52 -4.23
CA GLY A 214 -22.98 2.23 -4.60
C GLY A 214 -23.98 1.22 -5.15
N PHE A 215 -25.25 1.30 -4.76
CA PHE A 215 -26.31 0.41 -5.27
C PHE A 215 -26.63 0.67 -6.74
N ARG A 216 -26.51 1.92 -7.22
CA ARG A 216 -26.59 2.24 -8.65
C ARG A 216 -25.41 1.67 -9.45
N ARG A 217 -24.23 1.55 -8.83
CA ARG A 217 -22.97 1.09 -9.46
C ARG A 217 -22.73 -0.42 -9.27
N TYR A 218 -23.76 -1.20 -8.95
CA TYR A 218 -23.70 -2.65 -8.77
C TYR A 218 -22.73 -3.14 -7.68
N ARG A 219 -22.42 -2.34 -6.65
CA ARG A 219 -21.71 -2.90 -5.48
C ARG A 219 -22.66 -3.82 -4.69
N PRO A 220 -22.28 -5.07 -4.39
CA PRO A 220 -23.17 -6.03 -3.74
C PRO A 220 -23.62 -5.62 -2.34
N CYS A 221 -22.75 -4.89 -1.61
CA CYS A 221 -22.98 -4.42 -0.25
C CYS A 221 -22.34 -3.04 -0.01
N LEU A 222 -22.96 -2.22 0.83
CA LEU A 222 -22.38 -0.96 1.32
C LEU A 222 -22.52 -0.87 2.84
N LEU A 223 -21.47 -0.39 3.51
CA LEU A 223 -21.57 0.14 4.86
C LEU A 223 -22.33 1.47 4.80
N LEU A 224 -23.33 1.65 5.66
CA LEU A 224 -24.09 2.88 5.77
C LEU A 224 -23.21 3.98 6.36
N SER A 225 -22.47 4.70 5.51
CA SER A 225 -21.96 6.02 5.89
C SER A 225 -23.08 7.02 5.60
N ALA A 226 -23.87 7.32 6.63
CA ALA A 226 -24.91 8.33 6.55
C ALA A 226 -24.26 9.73 6.52
N ALA A 227 -24.14 10.30 5.32
CA ALA A 227 -24.08 11.74 5.16
C ALA A 227 -25.52 12.25 5.09
N ILE A 228 -26.00 12.86 6.17
CA ILE A 228 -27.24 13.64 6.16
C ILE A 228 -26.84 15.02 5.60
N PRO A 229 -27.30 15.43 4.41
CA PRO A 229 -27.16 16.81 4.00
C PRO A 229 -28.10 17.64 4.88
N GLU A 230 -27.59 18.70 5.50
CA GLU A 230 -28.43 19.73 6.11
C GLU A 230 -29.37 20.30 5.05
N MET A 231 -30.68 20.07 5.23
CA MET A 231 -31.69 20.90 4.58
C MET A 231 -31.71 22.24 5.33
N LYS A 232 -31.29 23.30 4.63
CA LYS A 232 -31.56 24.69 5.01
C LYS A 232 -33.05 24.99 4.91
#